data_AF-A0A259PKJ0-F1
#
_entry.id   AF-A0A259PKJ0-F1
#
_cell.length_a   1.000
_cell.length_b   1.000
_cell.length_c   1.000
_cell.angle_alpha   90.00
_cell.angle_beta   90.00
_cell.angle_gamma   90.00
#
_symmetry.space_group_name_H-M   'P 1'
#
loop_
_entity.id
_entity.type
_entity.pdbx_description
1 polymer ?
#
loop_
_entity_poly.entity_id
_entity_poly.type
_entity_poly.pdbx_seq_one_letter_code
_entity_poly.pdbx_strand_id
1 'polypeptide(L)'
;MATYGAGGARSKLNVTAATVVKPTPGTVFKVVIVTAPTAAGGIYDSASTTGLSATNLIDPIGTGVTSSQVIDLTWPCSVGITIDPGTGGVVSVSFT
;
A
#
# COMPACT_ATOMS: atom_id res chain seq x y z
N MET A 1 17.80 6.04 -15.49
CA MET A 1 16.44 5.50 -15.72
C MET A 1 16.27 4.33 -14.79
N ALA A 2 15.45 4.45 -13.74
CA ALA A 2 15.27 3.37 -12.78
C ALA A 2 14.53 2.22 -13.46
N THR A 3 15.18 1.06 -13.57
CA THR A 3 14.58 -0.17 -14.09
C THR A 3 13.59 -0.69 -13.07
N TYR A 4 12.29 -0.59 -13.33
CA TYR A 4 11.28 -1.27 -12.55
C TYR A 4 11.41 -2.78 -12.85
N GLY A 5 11.98 -3.55 -11.91
CA GLY A 5 12.05 -5.01 -12.01
C GLY A 5 10.67 -5.63 -12.19
N ALA A 6 10.59 -6.84 -12.74
CA ALA A 6 9.34 -7.56 -12.98
C ALA A 6 8.47 -7.59 -11.72
N GLY A 7 7.43 -6.75 -11.64
CA GLY A 7 6.65 -6.62 -10.42
C GLY A 7 5.39 -5.76 -10.56
N GLY A 8 4.24 -6.43 -10.49
CA GLY A 8 2.89 -5.88 -10.55
C GLY A 8 2.25 -5.89 -11.94
N ALA A 9 1.19 -6.67 -12.11
CA ALA A 9 0.39 -6.70 -13.35
C ALA A 9 -0.69 -5.60 -13.37
N ARG A 10 -0.94 -4.97 -12.23
CA ARG A 10 -1.99 -3.98 -12.02
C ARG A 10 -1.48 -2.87 -11.11
N SER A 11 -2.08 -1.70 -11.25
CA SER A 11 -1.81 -0.55 -10.39
C SER A 11 -3.10 0.11 -9.94
N LYS A 12 -3.10 0.66 -8.72
CA LYS A 12 -4.12 1.60 -8.24
C LYS A 12 -3.45 2.92 -7.92
N LEU A 13 -3.89 3.97 -8.58
CA LEU A 13 -3.36 5.32 -8.41
C LEU A 13 -4.24 6.12 -7.46
N ASN A 14 -3.64 7.13 -6.81
CA ASN A 14 -4.33 8.14 -6.00
C ASN A 14 -5.25 7.54 -4.93
N VAL A 15 -4.75 6.58 -4.15
CA VAL A 15 -5.44 6.08 -2.96
C VAL A 15 -5.33 7.16 -1.87
N THR A 16 -6.46 7.74 -1.49
CA THR A 16 -6.58 8.87 -0.55
C THR A 16 -7.21 8.51 0.80
N ALA A 17 -7.72 7.28 0.93
CA ALA A 17 -8.27 6.71 2.15
C ALA A 17 -8.10 5.18 2.12
N ALA A 18 -8.27 4.52 3.27
CA ALA A 18 -8.25 3.06 3.37
C ALA A 18 -9.09 2.41 2.26
N THR A 19 -8.44 1.65 1.39
CA THR A 19 -9.03 1.10 0.17
C THR A 19 -8.58 -0.34 -0.03
N VAL A 20 -9.54 -1.25 -0.22
CA VAL A 20 -9.25 -2.60 -0.73
C VAL A 20 -8.85 -2.47 -2.20
N VAL A 21 -7.57 -2.59 -2.51
CA VAL A 21 -7.07 -2.50 -3.90
C VAL A 21 -7.18 -3.83 -4.62
N LYS A 22 -7.22 -4.94 -3.88
CA LYS A 22 -7.49 -6.28 -4.39
C LYS A 22 -8.20 -7.12 -3.30
N PRO A 23 -9.45 -7.55 -3.50
CA PRO A 23 -10.20 -8.30 -2.49
C PRO A 23 -9.87 -9.81 -2.46
N THR A 24 -8.86 -10.24 -3.22
CA THR A 24 -8.44 -11.65 -3.38
C THR A 24 -6.94 -11.79 -3.22
N PRO A 25 -6.41 -13.01 -2.97
CA PRO A 25 -4.99 -13.23 -2.77
C PRO A 25 -4.14 -12.71 -3.92
N GLY A 26 -2.99 -12.10 -3.60
CA GLY A 26 -2.14 -11.41 -4.56
C GLY A 26 -0.76 -11.10 -4.01
N THR A 27 -0.04 -10.19 -4.64
CA THR A 27 1.28 -9.76 -4.18
C THR A 27 1.40 -8.26 -4.36
N VAL A 28 1.84 -7.56 -3.32
CA VAL A 28 2.23 -6.14 -3.38
C VAL A 28 3.69 -6.07 -3.81
N PHE A 29 4.02 -5.13 -4.69
CA PHE A 29 5.37 -4.90 -5.20
C PHE A 29 5.94 -3.54 -4.82
N LYS A 30 5.17 -2.47 -5.06
CA LYS A 30 5.65 -1.10 -4.83
C LYS A 30 4.52 -0.23 -4.33
N VAL A 31 4.81 0.60 -3.34
CA VAL A 31 3.93 1.68 -2.90
C VAL A 31 4.70 3.00 -3.00
N VAL A 32 4.19 3.90 -3.82
CA VAL A 32 4.74 5.25 -3.99
C VAL A 32 3.92 6.21 -3.14
N ILE A 33 4.59 6.92 -2.25
CA ILE A 33 4.00 8.02 -1.49
C ILE A 33 3.90 9.23 -2.42
N VAL A 34 2.69 9.58 -2.85
CA VAL A 34 2.44 10.78 -3.67
C VAL A 34 2.40 12.02 -2.77
N THR A 35 1.71 11.92 -1.64
CA THR A 35 1.64 12.95 -0.59
C THR A 35 1.91 12.30 0.76
N ALA A 36 2.87 12.83 1.51
CA ALA A 36 3.16 12.35 2.87
C ALA A 36 1.96 12.55 3.81
N PRO A 37 1.62 11.54 4.64
CA PRO A 37 0.51 11.65 5.57
C PRO A 37 0.87 12.43 6.84
N THR A 38 -0.16 13.00 7.48
CA THR A 38 -0.08 13.65 8.79
C THR A 38 -0.43 12.72 9.96
N ALA A 39 -1.07 11.58 9.68
CA ALA A 39 -1.25 10.48 10.63
C ALA A 39 -0.97 9.14 9.94
N ALA A 40 -0.40 8.19 10.68
CA ALA A 40 0.06 6.93 10.09
C ALA A 40 -1.07 6.10 9.46
N GLY A 41 -0.71 5.38 8.39
CA GLY A 41 -1.51 4.35 7.74
C GLY A 41 -0.72 3.05 7.63
N GLY A 42 -1.03 2.22 6.64
CA GLY A 42 -0.33 0.96 6.45
C GLY A 42 -0.74 0.17 5.20
N ILE A 43 0.06 -0.86 4.92
CA ILE A 43 -0.18 -1.87 3.91
C ILE A 43 -0.63 -3.14 4.65
N TYR A 44 -1.78 -3.72 4.28
CA TYR A 44 -2.39 -4.81 5.03
C TYR A 44 -2.75 -6.02 4.15
N ASP A 45 -2.57 -7.22 4.69
CA ASP A 45 -3.15 -8.46 4.16
C ASP A 45 -4.62 -8.57 4.63
N SER A 46 -5.51 -7.88 3.92
CA SER A 46 -6.92 -7.80 4.25
C SER A 46 -7.76 -7.61 2.98
N ALA A 47 -8.94 -8.22 2.95
CA ALA A 47 -9.97 -7.96 1.93
C ALA A 47 -11.03 -6.96 2.41
N SER A 48 -10.81 -6.29 3.54
CA SER A 48 -11.72 -5.30 4.13
C SER A 48 -10.97 -4.04 4.57
N THR A 49 -11.68 -2.91 4.62
CA THR A 49 -11.24 -1.67 5.26
C THR A 49 -11.58 -1.62 6.75
N THR A 50 -12.45 -2.51 7.22
CA THR A 50 -12.72 -2.73 8.65
C THR A 50 -11.86 -3.88 9.16
N GLY A 51 -11.26 -3.74 10.34
CA GLY A 51 -10.38 -4.77 10.92
C GLY A 51 -8.91 -4.68 10.52
N LEU A 52 -8.45 -3.51 10.08
CA LEU A 52 -7.02 -3.22 9.93
C LEU A 52 -6.38 -3.17 11.33
N SER A 53 -5.36 -3.98 11.57
CA SER A 53 -4.74 -4.16 12.88
C SER A 53 -3.27 -4.55 12.75
N ALA A 54 -2.54 -4.62 13.87
CA ALA A 54 -1.16 -5.07 13.88
C ALA A 54 -0.99 -6.53 13.38
N THR A 55 -2.04 -7.36 13.46
CA THR A 55 -1.97 -8.79 13.06
C THR A 55 -1.93 -8.99 11.54
N ASN A 56 -2.52 -8.07 10.78
CA ASN A 56 -2.56 -8.14 9.32
C ASN A 56 -1.76 -6.99 8.66
N LEU A 57 -0.96 -6.26 9.44
CA LEU A 57 -0.07 -5.22 8.95
C LEU A 57 1.18 -5.85 8.32
N ILE A 58 1.45 -5.46 7.08
CA ILE A 58 2.65 -5.86 6.33
C ILE A 58 3.74 -4.82 6.53
N ASP A 59 3.41 -3.54 6.34
CA ASP A 59 4.34 -2.42 6.46
C ASP A 59 3.60 -1.14 6.90
N PRO A 60 4.02 -0.47 7.99
CA PRO A 60 3.44 0.81 8.39
C PRO A 60 3.85 1.94 7.44
N ILE A 61 2.86 2.74 7.03
CA ILE A 61 3.13 4.05 6.39
C ILE A 61 3.15 5.09 7.51
N GLY A 62 4.32 5.26 8.12
CA GLY A 62 4.52 6.21 9.21
C GLY A 62 4.51 7.67 8.76
N THR A 63 4.38 8.61 9.70
CA THR A 63 4.42 10.06 9.42
C THR A 63 5.82 10.59 9.04
N GLY A 64 6.86 9.77 9.15
CA GLY A 64 8.23 10.11 8.75
C GLY A 64 8.53 9.88 7.26
N VAL A 65 7.59 9.31 6.48
CA VAL A 65 7.78 9.12 5.05
C VAL A 65 7.70 10.46 4.31
N THR A 66 8.42 10.57 3.19
CA THR A 66 8.44 11.78 2.37
C THR A 66 7.62 11.60 1.10
N SER A 67 7.09 12.70 0.55
CA SER A 67 6.47 12.68 -0.78
C SER A 67 7.50 12.24 -1.83
N SER A 68 7.06 11.49 -2.82
CA SER A 68 7.87 10.78 -3.83
C SER A 68 8.71 9.62 -3.29
N GLN A 69 8.62 9.26 -2.00
CA GLN A 69 9.26 8.06 -1.48
C GLN A 69 8.64 6.81 -2.11
N VAL A 70 9.49 5.84 -2.44
CA VAL A 70 9.09 4.52 -2.92
C VAL A 70 9.37 3.50 -1.83
N ILE A 71 8.31 2.83 -1.38
CA ILE A 71 8.39 1.64 -0.55
C ILE A 71 8.40 0.46 -1.50
N ASP A 72 9.56 -0.18 -1.66
CA ASP A 72 9.75 -1.35 -2.52
C ASP A 72 9.65 -2.61 -1.64
N LEU A 73 8.64 -3.45 -1.88
CA LEU A 73 8.37 -4.64 -1.08
C LEU A 73 7.77 -5.73 -1.96
N THR A 74 8.27 -6.96 -1.91
CA THR A 74 7.63 -8.09 -2.61
C THR A 74 6.97 -8.98 -1.57
N TRP A 75 5.69 -8.73 -1.27
CA TRP A 75 4.97 -9.42 -0.20
C TRP A 75 3.71 -10.12 -0.69
N PRO A 76 3.59 -11.44 -0.53
CA PRO A 76 2.37 -12.17 -0.85
C PRO A 76 1.28 -11.92 0.20
N CYS A 77 0.07 -11.62 -0.24
CA CYS A 77 -1.12 -11.46 0.60
C CYS A 77 -2.08 -12.62 0.38
N SER A 78 -2.51 -13.24 1.47
CA SER A 78 -3.31 -14.46 1.51
C SER A 78 -4.82 -14.22 1.53
N VAL A 79 -5.28 -13.04 1.96
CA VAL A 79 -6.69 -12.67 2.04
C VAL A 79 -7.02 -11.64 0.96
N GLY A 80 -6.22 -10.58 0.90
CA GLY A 80 -6.42 -9.45 0.00
C GLY A 80 -5.39 -8.37 0.26
N ILE A 81 -5.49 -7.26 -0.46
CA ILE A 81 -4.62 -6.11 -0.32
C ILE A 81 -5.48 -4.90 0.01
N THR A 82 -5.30 -4.38 1.22
CA THR A 82 -5.84 -3.07 1.63
C THR A 82 -4.70 -2.11 1.86
N ILE A 83 -4.81 -0.92 1.29
CA ILE A 83 -3.86 0.17 1.49
C ILE A 83 -4.56 1.30 2.21
N ASP A 84 -4.01 1.71 3.35
CA ASP A 84 -4.36 2.93 4.04
C ASP A 84 -3.21 3.93 3.92
N PRO A 85 -3.39 5.03 3.17
CA PRO A 85 -2.35 6.04 3.03
C PRO A 85 -2.10 6.83 4.33
N GLY A 86 -2.98 6.72 5.33
CA GLY A 86 -2.99 7.60 6.50
C GLY A 86 -3.65 8.95 6.21
N THR A 87 -3.92 9.72 7.27
CA THR A 87 -4.62 11.01 7.14
C THR A 87 -3.85 11.99 6.26
N GLY A 88 -4.50 12.56 5.24
CA GLY A 88 -3.89 13.49 4.30
C GLY A 88 -2.87 12.86 3.34
N GLY A 89 -2.57 11.58 3.49
CA GLY A 89 -1.68 10.84 2.62
C GLY A 89 -2.33 10.52 1.28
N VAL A 90 -1.50 10.41 0.25
CA VAL A 90 -1.91 9.89 -1.06
C VAL A 90 -0.86 8.90 -1.50
N VAL A 91 -1.29 7.71 -1.94
CA VAL A 91 -0.37 6.67 -2.40
C VAL A 91 -0.80 6.06 -3.72
N SER A 92 0.18 5.54 -4.47
CA SER A 92 -0.05 4.69 -5.63
C SER A 92 0.59 3.32 -5.38
N VAL A 93 -0.09 2.24 -5.73
CA VAL A 93 0.36 0.87 -5.44
C VAL A 93 0.41 0.02 -6.71
N SER A 94 1.42 -0.84 -6.81
CA SER A 94 1.58 -1.88 -7.83
C SER A 94 1.37 -3.26 -7.22
N PHE A 95 0.56 -4.11 -7.86
CA PHE A 95 0.16 -5.42 -7.35
C PHE A 95 -0.20 -6.42 -8.46
N THR A 96 -0.35 -7.70 -8.12
CA THR A 96 -0.93 -8.75 -8.99
C THR A 96 -2.26 -9.24 -8.48
#